data_AF-A0A286UBS3-F1
#
_entry.id   AF-A0A286UBS3-F1
#
_cell.length_a   1.000
_cell.length_b   1.000
_cell.length_c   1.000
_cell.angle_alpha   90.00
_cell.angle_beta   90.00
_cell.angle_gamma   90.00
#
_symmetry.space_group_name_H-M   'P 1'
#
loop_
_entity.id
_entity.type
_entity.pdbx_description
1 polymer ?
#
loop_
_entity_poly.entity_id
_entity_poly.type
_entity_poly.pdbx_seq_one_letter_code
_entity_poly.pdbx_strand_id
1 'polypeptide(L)'
;MEIIFRLPDLFALTPFSTLEGCHESYVREDRSSTEWALGYSILPDHKSNIIYESEAELLANLAYNDPSTTKERLRIIGDYLVLLVVIDELTDEQDAVGANATREAFSKALVLDGKAKGGESPVARFIVDYMDCIPKTSVAFRERFIRHLLGYIEATTNEAELRDEGKQLTSIEEYSSIRRHNGGMLGAFDLIEFSLGIELPVEVFEDPNFMRVYCAANDMVLYSNVSDLKHL
;
A
#
# COMPACT_ATOMS: atom_id res chain seq x y z
N MET A 1 11.87 -35.96 -4.31
CA MET A 1 13.02 -35.04 -4.30
C MET A 1 12.56 -33.81 -3.54
N GLU A 2 13.18 -33.48 -2.41
CA GLU A 2 12.76 -32.35 -1.58
C GLU A 2 13.39 -31.07 -2.15
N ILE A 3 12.56 -30.09 -2.50
CA ILE A 3 13.02 -28.80 -3.01
C ILE A 3 13.36 -27.92 -1.79
N ILE A 4 14.61 -27.51 -1.67
CA ILE A 4 15.09 -26.64 -0.59
C ILE A 4 15.33 -25.24 -1.17
N PHE A 5 14.61 -24.24 -0.66
CA PHE A 5 14.85 -22.84 -0.96
C PHE A 5 15.84 -22.24 0.03
N ARG A 6 16.81 -21.46 -0.46
CA ARG A 6 17.73 -20.68 0.37
C ARG A 6 17.45 -19.21 0.15
N LEU A 7 16.94 -18.55 1.18
CA LEU A 7 16.72 -17.11 1.14
C LEU A 7 18.06 -16.37 1.33
N PRO A 8 18.30 -15.27 0.60
CA PRO A 8 19.44 -14.40 0.86
C PRO A 8 19.29 -13.71 2.21
N ASP A 9 20.42 -13.33 2.81
CA ASP A 9 20.42 -12.49 4.01
C ASP A 9 20.08 -11.05 3.62
N LEU A 10 18.80 -10.71 3.64
CA LEU A 10 18.32 -9.37 3.31
C LEU A 10 18.66 -8.34 4.39
N PHE A 11 18.87 -8.76 5.64
CA PHE A 11 19.22 -7.86 6.74
C PHE A 11 20.64 -7.31 6.60
N ALA A 12 21.55 -8.09 6.00
CA ALA A 12 22.89 -7.60 5.65
C ALA A 12 22.86 -6.41 4.67
N LEU A 13 21.77 -6.20 3.93
CA LEU A 13 21.59 -5.06 3.01
C LEU A 13 21.02 -3.82 3.70
N THR A 14 20.56 -3.92 4.94
CA THR A 14 19.93 -2.84 5.70
C THR A 14 20.70 -2.56 7.01
N PRO A 15 21.94 -2.05 6.96
CA PRO A 15 22.75 -1.77 8.16
C PRO A 15 22.29 -0.49 8.90
N PHE A 16 21.00 -0.19 8.88
CA PHE A 16 20.41 1.05 9.40
C PHE A 16 19.95 0.85 10.86
N SER A 17 20.91 0.81 11.78
CA SER A 17 20.64 0.56 13.21
C SER A 17 19.85 1.69 13.91
N THR A 18 19.68 2.84 13.26
CA THR A 18 19.01 4.02 13.83
C THR A 18 17.49 3.90 13.87
N LEU A 19 16.91 2.89 13.21
CA LEU A 19 15.47 2.64 13.14
C LEU A 19 15.08 1.27 13.71
N GLU A 20 15.94 0.68 14.55
CA GLU A 20 15.62 -0.59 15.22
C GLU A 20 14.51 -0.40 16.26
N GLY A 21 13.59 -1.37 16.31
CA GLY A 21 12.45 -1.37 17.24
C GLY A 21 11.21 -0.67 16.67
N CYS A 22 10.21 -0.51 17.52
CA CYS A 22 8.94 0.12 17.16
C CYS A 22 8.84 1.52 17.77
N HIS A 23 7.99 2.35 17.17
CA HIS A 23 7.61 3.63 17.76
C HIS A 23 7.06 3.45 19.19
N GLU A 24 7.40 4.38 20.09
CA GLU A 24 7.08 4.27 21.52
C GLU A 24 5.58 4.17 21.83
N SER A 25 4.74 4.65 20.89
CA SER A 25 3.28 4.58 21.01
C SER A 25 2.68 3.24 20.60
N TYR A 26 3.49 2.29 20.12
CA TYR A 26 3.01 1.01 19.65
C TYR A 26 2.43 0.17 20.80
N VAL A 27 1.22 -0.32 20.60
CA VAL A 27 0.53 -1.25 21.50
C VAL A 27 -0.02 -2.37 20.63
N ARG A 28 0.38 -3.63 20.88
CA ARG A 28 0.03 -4.78 20.04
C ARG A 28 -1.48 -5.03 19.99
N GLU A 29 -2.18 -4.72 21.09
CA GLU A 29 -3.63 -4.86 21.22
C GLU A 29 -4.40 -3.73 20.51
N ASP A 30 -3.75 -2.64 20.11
CA ASP A 30 -4.38 -1.56 19.34
C ASP A 30 -4.51 -2.00 17.88
N ARG A 31 -5.71 -2.47 17.51
CA ARG A 31 -6.08 -2.92 16.17
C ARG A 31 -6.97 -1.93 15.44
N SER A 32 -6.84 -0.64 15.76
CA SER A 32 -7.76 0.38 15.26
C SER A 32 -7.81 0.46 13.74
N SER A 33 -6.68 0.29 13.02
CA SER A 33 -6.65 0.30 11.53
C SER A 33 -7.40 -0.89 10.96
N THR A 34 -7.11 -2.06 11.52
CA THR A 34 -7.75 -3.32 11.15
C THR A 34 -9.26 -3.25 11.35
N GLU A 35 -9.71 -2.83 12.54
CA GLU A 35 -11.11 -2.73 12.89
C GLU A 35 -11.86 -1.69 12.06
N TRP A 36 -11.22 -0.54 11.78
CA TRP A 36 -11.76 0.49 10.88
C TRP A 36 -12.04 -0.09 9.49
N ALA A 37 -11.07 -0.80 8.91
CA ALA A 37 -11.23 -1.35 7.57
C ALA A 37 -12.27 -2.48 7.50
N LEU A 38 -12.28 -3.38 8.49
CA LEU A 38 -13.29 -4.44 8.58
C LEU A 38 -14.71 -3.88 8.72
N GLY A 39 -14.86 -2.70 9.33
CA GLY A 39 -16.15 -2.00 9.47
C GLY A 39 -16.83 -1.65 8.15
N TYR A 40 -16.11 -1.65 7.02
CA TYR A 40 -16.69 -1.42 5.69
C TYR A 40 -17.30 -2.68 5.06
N SER A 41 -17.01 -3.87 5.62
CA SER A 41 -17.51 -5.15 5.12
C SER A 41 -17.29 -5.35 3.62
N ILE A 42 -16.12 -4.92 3.12
CA ILE A 42 -15.72 -5.09 1.71
C ILE A 42 -15.42 -6.56 1.42
N LEU A 43 -14.73 -7.22 2.35
CA LEU A 43 -14.37 -8.63 2.28
C LEU A 43 -15.39 -9.48 3.05
N PRO A 44 -15.58 -10.75 2.68
CA PRO A 44 -16.40 -11.67 3.45
C PRO A 44 -15.79 -11.98 4.83
N ASP A 45 -16.63 -12.23 5.83
CA ASP A 45 -16.21 -12.40 7.24
C ASP A 45 -15.07 -13.41 7.45
N HIS A 46 -15.02 -14.48 6.64
CA HIS A 46 -13.99 -15.52 6.76
C HIS A 46 -12.57 -15.02 6.42
N LYS A 47 -12.44 -13.89 5.72
CA LYS A 47 -11.15 -13.23 5.45
C LYS A 47 -10.68 -12.29 6.55
N SER A 48 -11.49 -12.04 7.59
CA SER A 48 -11.13 -11.11 8.66
C SER A 48 -9.78 -11.45 9.32
N ASN A 49 -9.49 -12.73 9.49
CA ASN A 49 -8.22 -13.19 10.08
C ASN A 49 -7.00 -12.76 9.26
N ILE A 50 -7.09 -12.76 7.92
CA ILE A 50 -5.98 -12.32 7.05
C ILE A 50 -5.68 -10.85 7.31
N ILE A 51 -6.72 -10.03 7.50
CA ILE A 51 -6.55 -8.60 7.80
C ILE A 51 -5.91 -8.42 9.19
N TYR A 52 -6.28 -9.23 10.19
CA TYR A 52 -5.59 -9.23 11.48
C TYR A 52 -4.12 -9.70 11.38
N GLU A 53 -3.86 -10.74 10.62
CA GLU A 53 -2.52 -11.32 10.44
C GLU A 53 -1.57 -10.42 9.64
N SER A 54 -2.10 -9.46 8.88
CA SER A 54 -1.28 -8.46 8.17
C SER A 54 -0.42 -7.58 9.10
N GLU A 55 -0.82 -7.47 10.38
CA GLU A 55 -0.18 -6.62 11.40
C GLU A 55 0.20 -5.22 10.89
N ALA A 56 -0.67 -4.61 10.08
CA ALA A 56 -0.42 -3.31 9.44
C ALA A 56 -0.07 -2.19 10.43
N GLU A 57 -0.67 -2.20 11.63
CA GLU A 57 -0.32 -1.25 12.69
C GLU A 57 1.13 -1.44 13.15
N LEU A 58 1.59 -2.68 13.33
CA LEU A 58 2.97 -2.97 13.67
C LEU A 58 3.90 -2.51 12.55
N LEU A 59 3.56 -2.80 11.29
CA LEU A 59 4.36 -2.39 10.14
C LEU A 59 4.49 -0.86 10.06
N ALA A 60 3.40 -0.11 10.30
CA ALA A 60 3.46 1.35 10.38
C ALA A 60 4.41 1.82 11.50
N ASN A 61 4.31 1.21 12.69
CA ASN A 61 5.15 1.58 13.83
C ASN A 61 6.62 1.15 13.68
N LEU A 62 6.94 0.17 12.83
CA LEU A 62 8.31 -0.21 12.49
C LEU A 62 8.89 0.71 11.40
N ALA A 63 8.15 0.90 10.31
CA ALA A 63 8.65 1.59 9.11
C ALA A 63 8.72 3.11 9.27
N TYR A 64 7.92 3.71 10.16
CA TYR A 64 7.84 5.16 10.38
C TYR A 64 8.23 5.54 11.82
N ASN A 65 9.12 4.75 12.42
CA ASN A 65 9.64 4.91 13.78
C ASN A 65 10.64 6.09 13.91
N ASP A 66 10.18 7.29 13.62
CA ASP A 66 10.95 8.52 13.83
C ASP A 66 10.39 9.30 15.03
N PRO A 67 11.24 9.93 15.89
CA PRO A 67 10.78 10.73 17.02
C PRO A 67 9.86 11.91 16.65
N SER A 68 9.86 12.36 15.39
CA SER A 68 8.97 13.43 14.91
C SER A 68 7.59 12.92 14.45
N THR A 69 7.43 11.61 14.29
CA THR A 69 6.15 11.01 13.91
C THR A 69 5.22 10.95 15.12
N THR A 70 3.95 11.35 14.95
CA THR A 70 2.96 11.29 16.04
C THR A 70 2.11 10.01 15.97
N LYS A 71 1.47 9.65 17.08
CA LYS A 71 0.53 8.50 17.13
C LYS A 71 -0.59 8.66 16.10
N GLU A 72 -1.09 9.87 15.90
CA GLU A 72 -2.16 10.16 14.94
C GLU A 72 -1.69 9.96 13.49
N ARG A 73 -0.45 10.35 13.16
CA ARG A 73 0.13 10.09 11.83
C ARG A 73 0.32 8.59 11.60
N LEU A 74 0.81 7.87 12.61
CA LEU A 74 0.93 6.40 12.55
C LEU A 74 -0.41 5.70 12.37
N ARG A 75 -1.47 6.20 13.02
CA ARG A 75 -2.83 5.69 12.83
C ARG A 75 -3.27 5.79 11.36
N ILE A 76 -3.04 6.94 10.73
CA ILE A 76 -3.39 7.19 9.31
C ILE A 76 -2.52 6.34 8.37
N ILE A 77 -1.24 6.16 8.69
CA ILE A 77 -0.34 5.28 7.93
C ILE A 77 -0.80 3.81 8.07
N GLY A 78 -1.21 3.38 9.26
CA GLY A 78 -1.81 2.07 9.48
C GLY A 78 -3.08 1.86 8.66
N ASP A 79 -3.96 2.88 8.57
CA ASP A 79 -5.15 2.84 7.70
C ASP A 79 -4.76 2.62 6.23
N TYR A 80 -3.72 3.30 5.76
CA TYR A 80 -3.20 3.11 4.42
C TYR A 80 -2.72 1.68 4.16
N LEU A 81 -1.92 1.14 5.09
CA LEU A 81 -1.37 -0.20 4.95
C LEU A 81 -2.47 -1.27 4.98
N VAL A 82 -3.48 -1.15 5.85
CA VAL A 82 -4.64 -2.05 5.84
C VAL A 82 -5.47 -1.88 4.57
N LEU A 83 -5.64 -0.65 4.07
CA LEU A 83 -6.34 -0.39 2.81
C LEU A 83 -5.70 -1.15 1.66
N LEU A 84 -4.37 -1.19 1.57
CA LEU A 84 -3.67 -1.99 0.56
C LEU A 84 -4.05 -3.47 0.68
N VAL A 85 -3.97 -4.04 1.88
CA VAL A 85 -4.32 -5.46 2.14
C VAL A 85 -5.77 -5.75 1.76
N VAL A 86 -6.72 -4.89 2.12
CA VAL A 86 -8.14 -5.09 1.81
C VAL A 86 -8.41 -5.07 0.31
N ILE A 87 -7.78 -4.14 -0.41
CA ILE A 87 -7.97 -4.01 -1.85
C ILE A 87 -7.31 -5.17 -2.59
N ASP A 88 -6.10 -5.56 -2.20
CA ASP A 88 -5.38 -6.71 -2.73
C ASP A 88 -6.20 -8.00 -2.59
N GLU A 89 -6.64 -8.31 -1.36
CA GLU A 89 -7.48 -9.47 -1.05
C GLU A 89 -8.85 -9.48 -1.76
N LEU A 90 -9.39 -8.29 -2.09
CA LEU A 90 -10.61 -8.16 -2.87
C LEU A 90 -10.35 -8.48 -4.34
N THR A 91 -9.34 -7.86 -4.93
CA THR A 91 -9.02 -8.01 -6.36
C THR A 91 -8.45 -9.38 -6.69
N ASP A 92 -7.84 -10.08 -5.73
CA ASP A 92 -7.33 -11.44 -5.89
C ASP A 92 -8.42 -12.48 -6.18
N GLU A 93 -9.64 -12.24 -5.73
CA GLU A 93 -10.79 -13.13 -5.98
C GLU A 93 -11.70 -12.64 -7.11
N GLN A 94 -11.40 -11.48 -7.69
CA GLN A 94 -12.20 -10.90 -8.76
C GLN A 94 -11.74 -11.37 -10.14
N ASP A 95 -12.71 -11.57 -11.02
CA ASP A 95 -12.48 -11.63 -12.46
C ASP A 95 -12.19 -10.22 -13.02
N ALA A 96 -11.89 -10.13 -14.32
CA ALA A 96 -11.61 -8.85 -14.98
C ALA A 96 -12.74 -7.82 -14.81
N VAL A 97 -14.00 -8.27 -14.78
CA VAL A 97 -15.17 -7.39 -14.65
C VAL A 97 -15.25 -6.81 -13.23
N GLY A 98 -15.09 -7.65 -12.21
CA GLY A 98 -15.08 -7.26 -10.80
C GLY A 98 -13.93 -6.31 -10.48
N ALA A 99 -12.72 -6.62 -10.93
CA ALA A 99 -11.54 -5.80 -10.70
C ALA A 99 -11.69 -4.41 -11.34
N ASN A 100 -12.24 -4.33 -12.56
CA ASN A 100 -12.54 -3.05 -13.20
C ASN A 100 -13.59 -2.24 -12.45
N ALA A 101 -14.63 -2.88 -11.90
CA ALA A 101 -15.62 -2.18 -11.08
C ALA A 101 -14.99 -1.62 -9.79
N THR A 102 -14.10 -2.37 -9.14
CA THR A 102 -13.31 -1.90 -7.99
C THR A 102 -12.44 -0.71 -8.37
N ARG A 103 -11.73 -0.79 -9.49
CA ARG A 103 -10.89 0.29 -10.03
C ARG A 103 -11.65 1.57 -10.29
N GLU A 104 -12.83 1.46 -10.91
CA GLU A 104 -13.68 2.61 -11.16
C GLU A 104 -14.15 3.26 -9.86
N ALA A 105 -14.59 2.46 -8.88
CA ALA A 105 -15.03 2.95 -7.59
C ALA A 105 -13.89 3.66 -6.83
N PHE A 106 -12.71 3.05 -6.81
CA PHE A 106 -11.49 3.62 -6.22
C PHE A 106 -11.11 4.94 -6.90
N SER A 107 -11.00 4.94 -8.22
CA SER A 107 -10.55 6.11 -8.99
C SER A 107 -11.52 7.28 -8.87
N LYS A 108 -12.83 7.01 -8.93
CA LYS A 108 -13.86 8.04 -8.72
C LYS A 108 -13.75 8.63 -7.31
N ALA A 109 -13.52 7.79 -6.29
CA ALA A 109 -13.37 8.25 -4.91
C ALA A 109 -12.18 9.20 -4.69
N LEU A 110 -11.08 9.03 -5.42
CA LEU A 110 -9.91 9.91 -5.32
C LEU A 110 -10.11 11.30 -5.93
N VAL A 111 -10.93 11.39 -6.99
CA VAL A 111 -11.06 12.62 -7.81
C VAL A 111 -12.23 13.50 -7.34
N LEU A 112 -13.20 12.94 -6.61
CA LEU A 112 -14.37 13.69 -6.15
C LEU A 112 -14.04 14.52 -4.89
N ASP A 113 -13.94 15.84 -5.07
CA ASP A 113 -13.72 16.81 -4.00
C ASP A 113 -14.97 16.92 -3.10
N GLY A 114 -15.11 16.00 -2.14
CA GLY A 114 -15.96 16.07 -0.94
C GLY A 114 -17.47 16.37 -1.10
N LYS A 115 -17.97 16.66 -2.30
CA LYS A 115 -19.33 17.13 -2.60
C LYS A 115 -20.16 16.11 -3.36
N ALA A 116 -19.51 15.10 -3.93
CA ALA A 116 -20.15 13.89 -4.45
C ALA A 116 -19.86 12.69 -3.53
N LYS A 117 -19.79 12.94 -2.21
CA LYS A 117 -19.42 11.96 -1.18
C LYS A 117 -20.37 10.76 -1.20
N GLY A 118 -19.89 9.65 -1.77
CA GLY A 118 -20.43 8.31 -1.59
C GLY A 118 -21.59 7.94 -2.53
N GLY A 119 -21.28 7.49 -3.74
CA GLY A 119 -22.18 6.68 -4.56
C GLY A 119 -21.99 5.18 -4.30
N GLU A 120 -23.04 4.55 -3.75
CA GLU A 120 -23.42 3.13 -3.66
C GLU A 120 -22.43 2.04 -3.17
N SER A 121 -21.12 2.09 -3.44
CA SER A 121 -20.22 0.96 -3.12
C SER A 121 -19.46 1.10 -1.78
N PRO A 122 -19.23 0.01 -1.03
CA PRO A 122 -18.36 -0.01 0.15
C PRO A 122 -16.93 0.48 -0.14
N VAL A 123 -16.34 0.08 -1.28
CA VAL A 123 -14.99 0.50 -1.70
C VAL A 123 -14.89 2.02 -1.83
N ALA A 124 -15.83 2.66 -2.53
CA ALA A 124 -15.77 4.11 -2.72
C ALA A 124 -15.84 4.86 -1.37
N ARG A 125 -16.67 4.40 -0.43
CA ARG A 125 -16.75 5.00 0.91
C ARG A 125 -15.45 4.83 1.70
N PHE A 126 -14.86 3.65 1.61
CA PHE A 126 -13.59 3.33 2.27
C PHE A 126 -12.45 4.25 1.81
N ILE A 127 -12.33 4.46 0.49
CA ILE A 127 -11.31 5.36 -0.07
C ILE A 127 -11.59 6.82 0.28
N VAL A 128 -12.85 7.29 0.20
CA VAL A 128 -13.20 8.67 0.58
C VAL A 128 -12.86 8.95 2.04
N ASP A 129 -13.21 8.04 2.95
CA ASP A 129 -12.97 8.20 4.38
C ASP A 129 -11.46 8.27 4.68
N TYR A 130 -10.67 7.38 4.08
CA TYR A 130 -9.20 7.46 4.17
C TYR A 130 -8.66 8.81 3.67
N MET A 131 -9.12 9.27 2.51
CA MET A 131 -8.65 10.54 1.93
C MET A 131 -9.10 11.79 2.70
N ASP A 132 -10.19 11.68 3.46
CA ASP A 132 -10.69 12.71 4.40
C ASP A 132 -9.85 12.73 5.71
N CYS A 133 -9.24 11.61 6.11
CA CYS A 133 -8.33 11.55 7.26
C CYS A 133 -6.98 12.22 7.00
N ILE A 134 -6.53 12.26 5.74
CA ILE A 134 -5.29 12.95 5.36
C ILE A 134 -5.50 14.46 5.52
N PRO A 135 -4.71 15.16 6.36
CA PRO A 135 -4.86 16.59 6.56
C PRO A 135 -4.51 17.37 5.29
N LYS A 136 -4.75 18.67 5.31
CA LYS A 136 -4.38 19.55 4.19
C LYS A 136 -2.86 19.52 3.97
N THR A 137 -2.45 19.08 2.79
CA THR A 137 -1.09 19.08 2.27
C THR A 137 -0.97 20.07 1.10
N SER A 138 0.24 20.30 0.58
CA SER A 138 0.38 21.05 -0.68
C SER A 138 -0.29 20.33 -1.84
N VAL A 139 -0.62 21.12 -2.87
CA VAL A 139 -1.13 20.62 -4.14
C VAL A 139 -0.16 19.61 -4.74
N ALA A 140 1.14 19.88 -4.71
CA ALA A 140 2.17 18.99 -5.28
C ALA A 140 2.20 17.62 -4.59
N PHE A 141 2.18 17.59 -3.25
CA PHE A 141 2.07 16.33 -2.50
C PHE A 141 0.78 15.59 -2.85
N ARG A 142 -0.36 16.29 -2.80
CA ARG A 142 -1.68 15.68 -3.01
C ARG A 142 -1.81 15.08 -4.41
N GLU A 143 -1.35 15.79 -5.44
CA GLU A 143 -1.34 15.29 -6.82
C GLU A 143 -0.44 14.07 -6.99
N ARG A 144 0.77 14.09 -6.39
CA ARG A 144 1.69 12.95 -6.42
C ARG A 144 1.09 11.72 -5.74
N PHE A 145 0.53 11.89 -4.55
CA PHE A 145 -0.08 10.80 -3.79
C PHE A 145 -1.28 10.18 -4.51
N ILE A 146 -2.17 11.01 -5.07
CA ILE A 146 -3.29 10.54 -5.89
C ILE A 146 -2.78 9.79 -7.13
N ARG A 147 -1.72 10.28 -7.79
CA ARG A 147 -1.13 9.60 -8.94
C ARG A 147 -0.57 8.21 -8.57
N HIS A 148 0.10 8.07 -7.43
CA HIS A 148 0.58 6.76 -6.97
C HIS A 148 -0.57 5.82 -6.62
N LEU A 149 -1.63 6.31 -5.98
CA LEU A 149 -2.85 5.54 -5.70
C LEU A 149 -3.56 5.06 -6.98
N LEU A 150 -3.66 5.92 -7.99
CA LEU A 150 -4.22 5.56 -9.31
C LEU A 150 -3.33 4.52 -10.03
N GLY A 151 -2.01 4.70 -9.97
CA GLY A 151 -1.07 3.74 -10.53
C GLY A 151 -1.14 2.36 -9.86
N TYR A 152 -1.33 2.35 -8.53
CA TYR A 152 -1.55 1.13 -7.76
C TYR A 152 -2.79 0.38 -8.23
N ILE A 153 -3.97 1.03 -8.20
CA ILE A 153 -5.21 0.32 -8.52
C ILE A 153 -5.27 -0.12 -9.99
N GLU A 154 -4.67 0.63 -10.91
CA GLU A 154 -4.52 0.23 -12.31
C GLU A 154 -3.65 -1.03 -12.43
N ALA A 155 -2.52 -1.08 -11.72
CA ALA A 155 -1.62 -2.23 -11.75
C ALA A 155 -2.25 -3.49 -11.14
N THR A 156 -2.92 -3.37 -9.99
CA THR A 156 -3.64 -4.47 -9.34
C THR A 156 -4.80 -4.99 -10.20
N THR A 157 -5.49 -4.09 -10.93
CA THR A 157 -6.54 -4.51 -11.87
C THR A 157 -5.97 -5.25 -13.07
N ASN A 158 -4.86 -4.76 -13.64
CA ASN A 158 -4.16 -5.47 -14.72
C ASN A 158 -3.72 -6.87 -14.28
N GLU A 159 -3.26 -7.04 -13.04
CA GLU A 159 -2.90 -8.35 -12.52
C GLU A 159 -4.10 -9.31 -12.46
N ALA A 160 -5.27 -8.83 -12.02
CA ALA A 160 -6.50 -9.61 -12.05
C ALA A 160 -6.93 -10.00 -13.48
N GLU A 161 -6.81 -9.08 -14.44
CA GLU A 161 -7.10 -9.37 -15.86
C GLU A 161 -6.16 -10.45 -16.43
N LEU A 162 -4.85 -10.32 -16.17
CA LEU A 162 -3.85 -11.31 -16.61
C LEU A 162 -4.13 -12.69 -16.00
N ARG A 163 -4.56 -12.74 -14.73
CA ARG A 163 -4.94 -13.97 -14.03
C ARG A 163 -6.21 -14.59 -14.62
N ASP A 164 -7.23 -13.79 -14.92
CA ASP A 164 -8.49 -14.23 -15.55
C ASP A 164 -8.25 -14.79 -16.96
N GLU A 165 -7.30 -14.20 -17.71
CA GLU A 165 -6.83 -14.70 -19.00
C GLU A 165 -5.96 -15.98 -18.89
N GLY A 166 -5.58 -16.40 -17.68
CA GLY A 166 -4.68 -17.53 -17.44
C GLY A 166 -3.24 -17.28 -17.93
N LYS A 167 -2.83 -16.01 -18.03
CA LYS A 167 -1.52 -15.63 -18.55
C LYS A 167 -0.45 -15.74 -17.47
N GLN A 168 0.56 -16.57 -17.71
CA GLN A 168 1.75 -16.65 -16.87
C GLN A 168 2.80 -15.63 -17.32
N LEU A 169 3.37 -14.90 -16.35
CA LEU A 169 4.52 -14.03 -16.57
C LEU A 169 5.79 -14.88 -16.58
N THR A 170 6.54 -14.84 -17.69
CA THR A 170 7.66 -15.78 -17.90
C THR A 170 9.03 -15.15 -17.78
N SER A 171 9.10 -13.81 -17.68
CA SER A 171 10.34 -13.06 -17.49
C SER A 171 10.30 -12.21 -16.22
N ILE A 172 11.50 -12.00 -15.64
CA ILE A 172 11.67 -11.11 -14.48
C ILE A 172 11.32 -9.68 -14.89
N GLU A 173 11.61 -9.27 -16.12
CA GLU A 173 11.34 -7.93 -16.62
C GLU A 173 9.83 -7.64 -16.69
N GLU A 174 9.04 -8.57 -17.23
CA GLU A 174 7.58 -8.46 -17.25
C GLU A 174 7.03 -8.38 -15.81
N TYR A 175 7.45 -9.30 -14.95
CA TYR A 175 7.05 -9.33 -13.53
C TYR A 175 7.41 -8.02 -12.82
N SER A 176 8.65 -7.55 -12.95
CA SER A 176 9.14 -6.35 -12.27
C SER A 176 8.40 -5.09 -12.71
N SER A 177 8.00 -5.00 -13.98
CA SER A 177 7.28 -3.84 -14.49
C SER A 177 5.89 -3.67 -13.86
N ILE A 178 5.19 -4.79 -13.65
CA ILE A 178 3.88 -4.83 -12.98
C ILE A 178 4.05 -4.66 -11.48
N ARG A 179 4.98 -5.43 -10.89
CA ARG A 179 5.20 -5.51 -9.45
C ARG A 179 5.56 -4.17 -8.82
N ARG A 180 6.28 -3.31 -9.55
CA ARG A 180 6.66 -1.96 -9.09
C ARG A 180 5.49 -1.07 -8.69
N HIS A 181 4.31 -1.32 -9.25
CA HIS A 181 3.12 -0.51 -9.03
C HIS A 181 2.03 -1.25 -8.26
N ASN A 182 1.91 -2.58 -8.38
CA ASN A 182 0.84 -3.33 -7.74
C ASN A 182 0.96 -3.45 -6.21
N GLY A 183 2.13 -3.18 -5.61
CA GLY A 183 2.32 -3.31 -4.15
C GLY A 183 1.91 -2.09 -3.33
N GLY A 184 1.45 -1.01 -3.97
CA GLY A 184 1.06 0.24 -3.28
C GLY A 184 2.21 1.01 -2.61
N MET A 185 3.43 0.49 -2.61
CA MET A 185 4.55 1.01 -1.82
C MET A 185 5.00 2.43 -2.19
N LEU A 186 4.76 2.90 -3.41
CA LEU A 186 5.05 4.29 -3.78
C LEU A 186 4.18 5.28 -2.99
N GLY A 187 2.91 4.94 -2.76
CA GLY A 187 2.05 5.74 -1.89
C GLY A 187 2.47 5.65 -0.42
N ALA A 188 2.95 4.48 0.04
CA ALA A 188 3.54 4.36 1.38
C ALA A 188 4.75 5.30 1.51
N PHE A 189 5.63 5.34 0.50
CA PHE A 189 6.80 6.20 0.54
C PHE A 189 6.45 7.70 0.53
N ASP A 190 5.36 8.13 -0.14
CA ASP A 190 4.87 9.51 0.01
C ASP A 190 4.52 9.81 1.48
N LEU A 191 3.97 8.84 2.21
CA LEU A 191 3.61 9.03 3.62
C LEU A 191 4.83 9.18 4.55
N ILE A 192 6.06 9.01 4.07
CA ILE A 192 7.28 9.34 4.84
C ILE A 192 7.35 10.86 5.07
N GLU A 193 7.06 11.66 4.04
CA GLU A 193 6.98 13.12 4.18
C GLU A 193 5.90 13.51 5.19
N PHE A 194 4.74 12.86 5.08
CA PHE A 194 3.62 13.04 6.00
C PHE A 194 3.98 12.68 7.44
N SER A 195 4.66 11.54 7.66
CA SER A 195 5.04 11.07 9.00
C SER A 195 5.97 12.07 9.68
N LEU A 196 6.96 12.56 8.95
CA LEU A 196 7.95 13.55 9.40
C LEU A 196 7.36 14.97 9.49
N GLY A 197 6.20 15.22 8.88
CA GLY A 197 5.57 16.55 8.86
C GLY A 197 6.31 17.54 7.99
N ILE A 198 6.95 17.04 6.94
CA ILE A 198 7.64 17.84 5.92
C ILE A 198 6.97 17.59 4.57
N GLU A 199 7.28 18.44 3.60
CA GLU A 199 6.96 18.17 2.19
C GLU A 199 8.20 18.48 1.37
N LEU A 200 8.64 17.51 0.56
CA LEU A 200 9.82 17.68 -0.27
C LEU A 200 9.49 18.62 -1.44
N PRO A 201 10.36 19.60 -1.73
CA PRO A 201 10.27 20.38 -2.96
C PRO A 201 10.30 19.46 -4.19
N VAL A 202 9.59 19.85 -5.24
CA VAL A 202 9.47 19.04 -6.48
C VAL A 202 10.84 18.74 -7.07
N GLU A 203 11.76 19.72 -7.05
CA GLU A 203 13.11 19.57 -7.55
C GLU A 203 13.96 18.56 -6.77
N VAL A 204 13.65 18.33 -5.48
CA VAL A 204 14.31 17.31 -4.66
C VAL A 204 13.74 15.93 -4.97
N PHE A 205 12.40 15.83 -5.04
CA PHE A 205 11.74 14.57 -5.35
C PHE A 205 12.11 14.08 -6.76
N GLU A 206 12.17 14.99 -7.75
CA GLU A 206 12.51 14.67 -9.13
C GLU A 206 14.02 14.54 -9.39
N ASP A 207 14.88 14.74 -8.37
CA ASP A 207 16.31 14.55 -8.53
C ASP A 207 16.61 13.11 -8.99
N PRO A 208 17.35 12.91 -10.10
CA PRO A 208 17.60 11.57 -10.61
C PRO A 208 18.35 10.64 -9.66
N ASN A 209 19.13 11.17 -8.71
CA ASN A 209 19.81 10.34 -7.71
C ASN A 209 18.82 9.92 -6.62
N PHE A 210 17.97 10.84 -6.17
CA PHE A 210 16.89 10.52 -5.23
C PHE A 210 15.96 9.45 -5.80
N MET A 211 15.47 9.61 -7.03
CA MET A 211 14.58 8.65 -7.67
C MET A 211 15.23 7.27 -7.88
N ARG A 212 16.55 7.20 -8.11
CA ARG A 212 17.24 5.91 -8.17
C ARG A 212 17.23 5.17 -6.83
N VAL A 213 17.45 5.89 -5.73
CA VAL A 213 17.38 5.29 -4.38
C VAL A 213 15.94 4.90 -4.05
N TYR A 214 14.99 5.78 -4.34
CA TYR A 214 13.56 5.56 -4.14
C TYR A 214 13.07 4.29 -4.87
N CYS A 215 13.38 4.14 -6.15
CA CYS A 215 13.02 2.94 -6.92
C CYS A 215 13.73 1.69 -6.41
N ALA A 216 15.01 1.78 -6.01
CA ALA A 216 15.75 0.64 -5.47
C ALA A 216 15.17 0.17 -4.12
N ALA A 217 14.73 1.10 -3.27
CA ALA A 217 14.05 0.78 -2.01
C ALA A 217 12.70 0.08 -2.27
N ASN A 218 11.92 0.56 -3.26
CA ASN A 218 10.68 -0.09 -3.67
C ASN A 218 10.93 -1.52 -4.17
N ASP A 219 11.90 -1.69 -5.08
CA ASP A 219 12.29 -3.00 -5.60
C ASP A 219 12.73 -3.94 -4.46
N MET A 220 13.46 -3.43 -3.46
CA MET A 220 13.88 -4.23 -2.30
C MET A 220 12.69 -4.72 -1.46
N VAL A 221 11.71 -3.86 -1.19
CA VAL A 221 10.48 -4.27 -0.49
C VAL A 221 9.76 -5.36 -1.28
N LEU A 222 9.56 -5.13 -2.59
CA LEU A 222 8.81 -6.04 -3.45
C LEU A 222 9.50 -7.40 -3.62
N TYR A 223 10.83 -7.44 -3.77
CA TYR A 223 11.56 -8.70 -3.87
C TYR A 223 11.75 -9.42 -2.52
N SER A 224 11.62 -8.70 -1.40
CA SER A 224 11.58 -9.33 -0.08
C SER A 224 10.21 -9.96 0.21
N ASN A 225 9.16 -9.39 -0.38
CA ASN A 225 7.78 -9.85 -0.29
C ASN A 225 7.44 -10.73 -1.52
N VAL A 226 7.94 -11.97 -1.52
CA VAL A 226 7.61 -12.95 -2.57
C VAL A 226 6.46 -13.87 -2.12
N SER A 227 5.38 -13.28 -1.60
CA SER A 227 4.16 -14.02 -1.26
C SER A 227 3.25 -14.29 -2.48
N ASP A 228 3.47 -13.61 -3.60
CA ASP A 228 2.52 -13.60 -4.73
C ASP A 228 2.82 -14.67 -5.79
N LEU A 229 3.79 -15.56 -5.51
CA LEU A 229 3.97 -16.81 -6.26
C LEU A 229 2.82 -17.82 -6.02
N LYS A 230 1.72 -17.44 -5.35
CA LYS A 230 0.58 -18.32 -5.11
C LYS A 230 -0.05 -18.84 -6.41
N HIS A 231 0.15 -18.15 -7.54
CA HIS A 231 -0.52 -18.48 -8.81
C HIS A 231 0.35 -18.44 -10.08
N LEU A 232 1.68 -18.33 -9.99
CA LEU A 232 2.59 -18.45 -11.15
C LEU A 232 3.20 -19.84 -11.29
#